data_AF-A0A834ZAF3-F1
#
_entry.id   AF-A0A834ZAF3-F1
#
_cell.length_a   1.000
_cell.length_b   1.000
_cell.length_c   1.000
_cell.angle_alpha   90.00
_cell.angle_beta   90.00
_cell.angle_gamma   90.00
#
_symmetry.space_group_name_H-M   'P 1'
#
loop_
_entity.id
_entity.type
_entity.pdbx_description
1 polymer ?
#
loop_
_entity_poly.entity_id
_entity_poly.type
_entity_poly.pdbx_seq_one_letter_code
_entity_poly.pdbx_strand_id
1 'polypeptide(L)' 'MNNVHSIITSGQGFGPTIRAINGIECDGGRPETVTARVQYYTNYCSQLGVSPGDNLTC' A
#
# COMPACT_ATOMS: atom_id res chain seq x y z
N MET A 1 14.80 -10.15 -2.59
CA MET A 1 13.34 -9.92 -2.71
C MET A 1 12.84 -9.40 -1.38
N ASN A 2 12.29 -8.20 -1.34
CA ASN A 2 11.61 -7.72 -0.13
C ASN A 2 10.31 -8.52 0.02
N ASN A 3 10.12 -9.17 1.16
CA ASN A 3 8.93 -9.99 1.40
C ASN A 3 7.75 -9.07 1.74
N VAL A 4 6.99 -8.68 0.72
CA VAL A 4 5.79 -7.83 0.87
C VAL A 4 4.78 -8.42 1.86
N HIS A 5 4.68 -9.76 1.92
CA HIS A 5 3.77 -10.45 2.82
C HIS A 5 4.05 -10.11 4.29
N SER A 6 5.31 -10.14 4.73
CA SER A 6 5.63 -9.84 6.13
C SER A 6 5.32 -8.39 6.52
N ILE A 7 5.36 -7.45 5.58
CA ILE A 7 5.07 -6.04 5.84
C ILE A 7 3.58 -5.88 6.17
N ILE A 8 2.69 -6.46 5.35
CA ILE A 8 1.25 -6.31 5.57
C ILE A 8 0.76 -7.13 6.77
N THR A 9 1.30 -8.33 7.00
CA THR A 9 0.86 -9.18 8.12
C THR A 9 1.45 -8.78 9.47
N SER A 10 2.48 -7.94 9.51
CA SER A 10 3.03 -7.37 10.75
C SER A 10 2.37 -6.05 11.16
N GLY A 11 1.36 -5.58 10.42
CA GLY A 11 0.61 -4.38 10.77
C GLY A 11 1.28 -3.05 10.41
N GLN A 12 2.32 -3.06 9.56
CA GLN A 12 2.99 -1.82 9.14
C GLN A 12 2.12 -0.94 8.23
N GLY A 13 1.10 -1.53 7.59
CA GLY A 13 0.18 -0.87 6.68
C GLY A 13 0.51 -1.09 5.19
N PHE A 14 -0.33 -0.54 4.32
CA PHE A 14 -0.22 -0.77 2.87
C PHE A 14 0.87 0.08 2.20
N GLY A 15 1.11 1.31 2.65
CA GLY A 15 2.13 2.22 2.11
C GLY A 15 3.54 1.62 2.06
N PRO A 16 4.03 0.98 3.15
CA PRO A 16 5.30 0.26 3.12
C PRO A 16 5.38 -0.88 2.09
N THR A 17 4.25 -1.47 1.69
CA THR A 17 4.23 -2.45 0.58
C THR A 17 4.47 -1.78 -0.77
N ILE A 18 3.91 -0.59 -1.00
CA ILE A 18 4.18 0.22 -2.19
C ILE A 18 5.68 0.54 -2.26
N ARG A 19 6.27 0.99 -1.14
CA ARG A 19 7.70 1.28 -1.03
C ARG A 19 8.57 0.06 -1.33
N ALA A 20 8.18 -1.12 -0.83
CA ALA A 20 8.92 -2.36 -1.07
C ALA A 20 8.87 -2.83 -2.52
N ILE A 21 7.78 -2.51 -3.25
CA ILE A 21 7.58 -2.86 -4.67
C ILE A 21 8.29 -1.85 -5.58
N ASN A 22 8.05 -0.55 -5.37
CA ASN A 22 8.65 0.52 -6.15
C ASN A 22 8.79 1.81 -5.31
N GLY A 23 9.88 1.91 -4.56
CA GLY A 23 10.15 3.05 -3.68
C GLY A 23 10.27 4.41 -4.38
N ILE A 24 10.46 4.45 -5.70
CA ILE A 24 10.53 5.71 -6.48
C ILE A 24 9.18 6.44 -6.48
N GLU A 25 8.07 5.74 -6.26
CA GLU A 25 6.75 6.36 -6.24
C GLU A 25 6.47 7.12 -4.94
N CYS A 26 7.15 6.75 -3.84
CA CYS A 26 6.97 7.31 -2.51
C CYS A 26 7.67 8.67 -2.33
N ASP A 27 7.43 9.31 -1.19
CA ASP A 27 8.04 10.59 -0.76
C ASP A 27 7.84 11.73 -1.77
N GLY A 28 6.70 11.70 -2.48
CA GLY A 28 6.36 12.67 -3.51
C GLY A 28 6.93 12.37 -4.90
N GLY A 29 7.59 11.23 -5.11
CA GLY A 29 8.20 10.87 -6.39
C GLY A 29 7.18 10.68 -7.51
N ARG A 30 6.07 9.95 -7.26
CA ARG A 30 4.93 9.79 -8.20
C ARG A 30 3.59 9.75 -7.47
N PRO A 31 3.10 10.89 -6.94
CA PRO A 31 1.91 10.94 -6.08
C PRO A 31 0.65 10.35 -6.71
N GLU A 32 0.49 10.52 -8.02
CA GLU A 32 -0.63 9.98 -8.79
C GLU A 32 -0.63 8.44 -8.81
N THR A 33 0.55 7.83 -8.83
CA THR A 33 0.69 6.37 -8.86
C THR A 33 0.40 5.78 -7.48
N VAL A 34 0.88 6.41 -6.40
CA VAL A 34 0.53 6.02 -5.02
C VAL A 34 -0.98 6.12 -4.81
N THR A 35 -1.60 7.23 -5.24
CA THR A 35 -3.05 7.44 -5.12
C THR A 35 -3.84 6.33 -5.82
N ALA A 36 -3.45 5.98 -7.06
CA ALA A 36 -4.09 4.90 -7.80
C ALA A 36 -3.95 3.55 -7.08
N ARG A 37 -2.77 3.22 -6.55
CA ARG A 37 -2.56 1.98 -5.78
C ARG A 37 -3.43 1.92 -4.52
N VAL A 38 -3.52 3.02 -3.78
CA VAL A 38 -4.38 3.11 -2.59
C VAL A 38 -5.83 2.94 -2.97
N GLN A 39 -6.30 3.56 -4.05
CA GLN A 39 -7.67 3.38 -4.55
C GLN A 39 -7.98 1.93 -4.92
N TYR A 40 -7.08 1.23 -5.62
CA TYR A 40 -7.30 -0.18 -5.93
C TYR A 40 -7.34 -1.03 -4.66
N TYR A 41 -6.41 -0.80 -3.73
CA TYR A 41 -6.36 -1.53 -2.46
C TYR A 41 -7.64 -1.33 -1.63
N THR A 42 -8.11 -0.09 -1.46
CA THR A 42 -9.34 0.19 -0.70
C THR A 42 -10.58 -0.38 -1.38
N ASN A 43 -10.63 -0.37 -2.71
CA ASN A 43 -11.70 -1.02 -3.48
C ASN A 43 -11.71 -2.54 -3.26
N TYR A 44 -10.54 -3.20 -3.25
CA TYR A 44 -10.45 -4.63 -2.97
C TYR A 44 -10.82 -4.95 -1.52
N CYS A 45 -10.37 -4.16 -0.55
CA CYS A 45 -10.79 -4.31 0.85
C CYS A 45 -12.31 -4.21 1.01
N SER A 46 -12.93 -3.24 0.31
CA SER A 46 -14.39 -3.09 0.27
C SER A 46 -15.10 -4.33 -0.31
N GLN A 47 -14.63 -4.84 -1.45
CA GLN A 47 -15.18 -6.06 -2.06
C GLN A 47 -15.06 -7.30 -1.16
N LEU A 48 -13.99 -7.37 -0.37
CA LEU A 48 -13.71 -8.47 0.55
C LEU A 48 -14.35 -8.28 1.94
N GLY A 49 -15.01 -7.14 2.19
CA GLY A 49 -15.64 -6.84 3.48
C GLY A 49 -14.63 -6.70 4.64
N VAL A 50 -13.40 -6.27 4.36
CA VAL A 50 -12.34 -6.08 5.37
C VAL A 50 -11.93 -4.61 5.45
N SER A 51 -11.44 -4.20 6.62
CA SER A 51 -10.84 -2.86 6.78
C SER A 51 -9.51 -2.77 6.00
N PRO A 52 -9.24 -1.67 5.27
CA PRO A 52 -7.94 -1.45 4.63
C PRO A 52 -6.81 -1.22 5.64
N GLY A 53 -7.13 -0.88 6.89
CA GLY A 53 -6.17 -0.52 7.93
C GLY A 53 -5.58 0.88 7.73
N ASP A 54 -4.52 1.17 8.49
CA ASP A 54 -3.84 2.46 8.52
C ASP A 54 -2.59 2.49 7.61
N ASN A 55 -1.91 3.64 7.56
CA ASN A 55 -0.66 3.85 6.83
C ASN A 55 -0.73 3.41 5.35
N LEU A 56 -1.77 3.88 4.65
CA LEU A 56 -2.04 3.45 3.26
C LEU A 56 -1.08 4.03 2.23
N THR A 57 -0.51 5.21 2.52
CA THR A 57 0.37 5.94 1.60
C THR A 57 1.83 5.79 2.00
N CYS A 58 2.68 5.95 0.99
CA CYS A 58 4.08 6.34 1.11
C CYS A 58 4.28 7.54 0.14
#